data_AF-J9FMX5-F1
#
_entry.id   AF-J9FMX5-F1
#
_cell.length_a   1.000
_cell.length_b   1.000
_cell.length_c   1.000
_cell.angle_alpha   90.00
_cell.angle_beta   90.00
_cell.angle_gamma   90.00
#
_symmetry.space_group_name_H-M   'P 1'
#
loop_
_entity.id
_entity.type
_entity.pdbx_description
1 polymer ?
#
loop_
_entity_poly.entity_id
_entity_poly.type
_entity_poly.pdbx_seq_one_letter_code
_entity_poly.pdbx_strand_id
1 'polypeptide(L)'
;MHGLYYSFYKKLIGESPFFEVLNQITNDNVTEYGHTINTLKRFNLYPEVILGIAFKLFKKIANKSHWVVEQCWQVNRGDDLPPVVSCEGIGNEHYFYITMVFVLASTVATSIFLFGVLLSLLLFFNHGQATRVQWTPPLRESFGYPVFLAQILVITYVLRYIKNGFLWSLLIAYLTTTFVLFWQFSAFALTTQMGSIFVTFVLDFIPIRTMTTIVYGHAIAFFTAFMLLFGNEMLLTSFYLSSIITVWIVMSLDRYLYRITNRPFYIIVNSTLFIAGTVGIKLTISHLMRVEDDAHIMDLLRAKFTSFANFHTRLYTCAKEFDFIGREDLTDLMRTLLLPAAALSFFLVFMFFLHYESLIYRDKIRVKPCAEIVYNIIQGICFIIMACLIMRLKLFMTPHLCIIVTVLANYEFVIHTVHFNIPEWIHRILIVILLAAMGHQGIVNIQKQWEIQGEYSNPDQEALFNWISSKTRSDSVFAGPMPVMANVKLSTGRPIVNHPHYEDAGLRSRTLKVYSMFSRKPLIEVYNTLKGMGINYYIFQPSWCDSRMLIPECSYRAIWDLQDPANRKRESLCDLILEVLNGRRMGALAPFKIVYSAKSYVIFEL
;
A
#
# COMPACT_ATOMS: atom_id res chain seq x y z
N MET A 1 8.55 2.98 9.05
CA MET A 1 8.48 3.26 7.60
C MET A 1 8.18 4.72 7.32
N HIS A 2 7.25 5.34 8.07
CA HIS A 2 6.82 6.74 7.90
C HIS A 2 7.94 7.78 7.93
N GLY A 3 8.89 7.68 8.87
CA GLY A 3 10.02 8.61 8.93
C GLY A 3 10.95 8.55 7.72
N LEU A 4 10.98 7.42 6.99
CA LEU A 4 11.87 7.25 5.84
C LEU A 4 11.46 8.15 4.67
N TYR A 5 10.19 8.14 4.26
CA TYR A 5 9.72 8.98 3.16
C TYR A 5 9.81 10.47 3.51
N TYR A 6 9.39 10.82 4.73
CA TYR A 6 9.50 12.19 5.21
C TYR A 6 10.96 12.67 5.28
N SER A 7 11.94 11.79 5.54
CA SER A 7 13.37 12.16 5.52
C SER A 7 13.83 12.67 4.15
N PHE A 8 13.31 12.10 3.06
CA PHE A 8 13.62 12.54 1.70
C PHE A 8 12.93 13.87 1.37
N TYR A 9 11.66 14.03 1.78
CA TYR A 9 10.97 15.32 1.65
C TYR A 9 11.71 16.43 2.40
N LYS A 10 12.12 16.19 3.65
CA LYS A 10 12.91 17.14 4.45
C LYS A 10 14.22 17.53 3.77
N LYS A 11 14.91 16.55 3.15
CA LYS A 11 16.13 16.81 2.36
C LYS A 11 15.82 17.67 1.13
N LEU A 12 14.73 17.39 0.41
CA LEU A 12 14.31 18.13 -0.80
C LEU A 12 14.00 19.60 -0.52
N ILE A 13 13.35 19.90 0.60
CA ILE A 13 12.95 21.27 0.97
C ILE A 13 14.09 22.11 1.57
N GLY A 14 15.24 21.49 1.87
CA GLY A 14 16.40 22.18 2.42
C GLY A 14 16.96 23.30 1.53
N GLU A 15 17.93 24.05 2.06
CA GLU A 15 18.50 25.25 1.44
C GLU A 15 19.26 24.99 0.14
N SER A 16 19.77 23.77 -0.05
CA SER A 16 20.52 23.38 -1.23
C SER A 16 19.72 23.49 -2.55
N PRO A 17 20.40 23.72 -3.69
CA PRO A 17 19.79 23.73 -5.00
C PRO A 17 19.01 22.44 -5.28
N PHE A 18 17.80 22.57 -5.83
CA PHE A 18 16.92 21.42 -6.04
C PHE A 18 17.55 20.30 -6.89
N PHE A 19 18.25 20.65 -7.97
CA PHE A 19 18.91 19.68 -8.85
C PHE A 19 20.05 18.92 -8.15
N GLU A 20 20.78 19.59 -7.26
CA GLU A 20 21.85 18.95 -6.49
C GLU A 20 21.26 17.93 -5.51
N VAL A 21 20.18 18.31 -4.81
CA VAL A 21 19.48 17.39 -3.91
C VAL A 21 18.86 16.23 -4.69
N LEU A 22 18.29 16.47 -5.86
CA LEU A 22 17.77 15.41 -6.73
C LEU A 22 18.88 14.41 -7.11
N ASN A 23 20.07 14.91 -7.47
CA ASN A 23 21.22 14.07 -7.77
C ASN A 23 21.71 13.26 -6.55
N GLN A 24 21.67 13.85 -5.35
CA GLN A 24 21.99 13.16 -4.10
C GLN A 24 20.97 12.07 -3.75
N ILE A 25 19.70 12.25 -4.13
CA ILE A 25 18.61 11.27 -3.90
C ILE A 25 18.65 10.14 -4.93
N THR A 26 19.06 10.43 -6.17
CA THR A 26 19.28 9.40 -7.20
C THR A 26 20.57 8.59 -7.00
N ASN A 27 21.53 9.13 -6.24
CA ASN A 27 22.80 8.47 -5.91
C ASN A 27 22.97 8.39 -4.37
N ASP A 28 21.97 7.86 -3.68
CA ASP A 28 21.96 7.83 -2.23
C ASP A 28 22.79 6.66 -1.69
N ASN A 29 23.77 6.96 -0.83
CA ASN A 29 24.63 5.99 -0.15
C ASN A 29 24.41 5.92 1.37
N VAL A 30 23.43 6.68 1.88
CA VAL A 30 23.15 6.83 3.32
C VAL A 30 22.04 5.88 3.76
N THR A 31 21.05 5.63 2.91
CA THR A 31 19.87 4.81 3.22
C THR A 31 20.19 3.31 3.21
N GLU A 32 21.09 2.88 2.34
CA GLU A 32 21.59 1.50 2.27
C GLU A 32 23.12 1.52 2.33
N TYR A 33 23.69 1.71 3.53
CA TYR A 33 25.14 1.88 3.68
C TYR A 33 25.95 0.77 2.98
N GLY A 34 26.95 1.17 2.20
CA GLY A 34 27.78 0.30 1.37
C GLY A 34 27.26 0.09 -0.05
N HIS A 35 26.07 0.60 -0.39
CA HIS A 35 25.51 0.58 -1.74
C HIS A 35 24.99 1.96 -2.14
N THR A 36 25.10 2.29 -3.41
CA THR A 36 24.49 3.48 -4.00
C THR A 36 23.17 3.08 -4.66
N ILE A 37 22.08 3.69 -4.22
CA ILE A 37 20.74 3.37 -4.73
C ILE A 37 20.07 4.60 -5.35
N ASN A 38 19.35 4.36 -6.44
CA ASN A 38 18.40 5.33 -6.97
C ASN A 38 17.08 5.21 -6.21
N THR A 39 16.90 6.10 -5.25
CA THR A 39 15.73 6.07 -4.35
C THR A 39 14.42 6.42 -5.08
N LEU A 40 14.46 7.15 -6.21
CA LEU A 40 13.27 7.39 -7.05
C LEU A 40 12.77 6.10 -7.70
N LYS A 41 13.68 5.30 -8.27
CA LYS A 41 13.37 3.98 -8.83
C LYS A 41 12.94 3.00 -7.73
N ARG A 42 13.61 3.02 -6.59
CA ARG A 42 13.45 2.04 -5.51
C ARG A 42 12.17 2.24 -4.69
N PHE A 43 11.87 3.48 -4.30
CA PHE A 43 10.86 3.79 -3.29
C PHE A 43 9.67 4.57 -3.83
N ASN A 44 9.60 4.81 -5.13
CA ASN A 44 8.56 5.60 -5.78
C ASN A 44 8.41 6.98 -5.11
N LEU A 45 9.51 7.72 -4.96
CA LEU A 45 9.59 9.03 -4.27
C LEU A 45 8.99 10.23 -5.03
N TYR A 46 8.28 9.98 -6.13
CA TYR A 46 7.63 11.02 -6.91
C TYR A 46 6.70 11.94 -6.10
N PRO A 47 5.86 11.43 -5.16
CA PRO A 47 5.05 12.30 -4.32
C PRO A 47 5.88 13.31 -3.51
N GLU A 48 6.98 12.88 -2.88
CA GLU A 48 7.84 13.76 -2.08
C GLU A 48 8.55 14.80 -2.94
N VAL A 49 8.96 14.42 -4.16
CA VAL A 49 9.58 15.36 -5.11
C VAL A 49 8.58 16.45 -5.52
N ILE A 50 7.35 16.06 -5.87
CA ILE A 50 6.29 17.01 -6.25
C ILE A 50 5.95 17.93 -5.08
N LEU A 51 5.78 17.38 -3.87
CA LEU A 51 5.50 18.15 -2.67
C LEU A 51 6.67 19.08 -2.29
N GLY A 52 7.91 18.64 -2.46
CA GLY A 52 9.09 19.46 -2.19
C GLY A 52 9.18 20.67 -3.12
N ILE A 53 8.89 20.49 -4.41
CA ILE A 53 8.80 21.60 -5.37
C ILE A 53 7.65 22.54 -4.98
N ALA A 54 6.48 21.98 -4.69
CA ALA A 54 5.30 22.75 -4.31
C ALA A 54 5.54 23.60 -3.05
N PHE A 55 6.21 23.03 -2.03
CA PHE A 55 6.55 23.74 -0.80
C PHE A 55 7.55 24.87 -1.02
N LYS A 56 8.63 24.65 -1.80
CA LYS A 56 9.59 25.72 -2.13
C LYS A 56 8.92 26.86 -2.90
N LEU A 57 8.04 26.54 -3.86
CA LEU A 57 7.28 27.54 -4.59
C LEU A 57 6.33 28.30 -3.67
N PHE A 58 5.60 27.59 -2.82
CA PHE A 58 4.69 28.17 -1.83
C PHE A 58 5.43 29.14 -0.90
N LYS A 59 6.54 28.71 -0.29
CA LYS A 59 7.35 29.55 0.61
C LYS A 59 7.91 30.78 -0.10
N LYS A 60 8.34 30.64 -1.37
CA LYS A 60 8.79 31.78 -2.18
C LYS A 60 7.67 32.80 -2.42
N ILE A 61 6.46 32.33 -2.71
CA ILE A 61 5.29 33.20 -2.91
C ILE A 61 4.86 33.87 -1.61
N ALA A 62 4.79 33.10 -0.52
CA ALA A 62 4.42 33.59 0.81
C ALA A 62 5.39 34.67 1.30
N ASN A 63 6.71 34.45 1.14
CA ASN A 63 7.73 35.43 1.51
C ASN A 63 7.64 36.69 0.65
N LYS A 64 7.38 36.57 -0.65
CA LYS A 64 7.21 37.72 -1.55
C LYS A 64 5.95 38.54 -1.23
N SER A 65 4.90 37.87 -0.76
CA SER A 65 3.60 38.48 -0.46
C SER A 65 3.45 38.88 1.01
N HIS A 66 4.50 38.71 1.82
CA HIS A 66 4.51 38.96 3.27
C HIS A 66 3.37 38.28 4.04
N TRP A 67 3.00 37.06 3.64
CA TRP A 67 1.98 36.28 4.36
C TRP A 67 2.55 35.65 5.62
N VAL A 68 1.85 35.82 6.75
CA VAL A 68 2.16 35.10 8.00
C VAL A 68 1.58 33.69 7.90
N VAL A 69 2.41 32.73 7.49
CA VAL A 69 2.00 31.34 7.21
C VAL A 69 2.39 30.35 8.31
N GLU A 70 3.16 30.79 9.30
CA GLU A 70 3.66 30.00 10.42
C GLU A 70 3.64 30.83 11.71
N GLN A 71 3.21 30.22 12.80
CA GLN A 71 3.22 30.80 14.15
C GLN A 71 3.91 29.82 15.10
N CYS A 72 4.91 30.31 15.84
CA CYS A 72 5.70 29.48 16.75
C CYS A 72 5.37 29.78 18.21
N TRP A 73 5.17 28.72 18.98
CA TRP A 73 4.87 28.75 20.40
C TRP A 73 5.94 27.96 21.16
N GLN A 74 6.27 28.40 22.37
CA GLN A 74 7.13 27.66 23.27
C GLN A 74 6.25 26.81 24.18
N VAL A 75 6.29 25.49 24.00
CA VAL A 75 5.48 24.53 24.75
C VAL A 75 6.28 23.99 25.92
N ASN A 76 5.79 24.23 27.14
CA ASN A 76 6.32 23.64 28.36
C ASN A 76 5.83 22.19 28.48
N ARG A 77 6.74 21.24 28.72
CA ARG A 77 6.46 19.79 28.70
C ARG A 77 6.45 19.16 30.10
N GLY A 78 6.07 19.95 31.11
CA GLY A 78 6.19 19.59 32.53
C GLY A 78 7.52 20.04 33.15
N ASP A 79 7.71 19.71 34.42
CA ASP A 79 8.83 20.25 35.23
C ASP A 79 10.19 19.58 34.93
N ASP A 80 10.19 18.35 34.41
CA ASP A 80 11.40 17.55 34.19
C ASP A 80 12.02 17.65 32.79
N LEU A 81 11.35 18.32 31.84
CA LEU A 81 11.77 18.38 30.43
C LEU A 81 11.93 19.82 29.94
N PRO A 82 12.99 20.12 29.16
CA PRO A 82 13.18 21.46 28.62
C PRO A 82 12.03 21.83 27.67
N PRO A 83 11.63 23.10 27.67
CA PRO A 83 10.60 23.60 26.76
C PRO A 83 11.06 23.46 25.31
N VAL A 84 10.11 23.19 24.41
CA VAL A 84 10.38 23.03 22.98
C VAL A 84 9.56 24.03 22.18
N VAL A 85 10.18 24.60 21.16
CA VAL A 85 9.50 25.46 20.21
C VAL A 85 8.72 24.57 19.24
N SER A 86 7.40 24.74 19.21
CA SER A 86 6.50 24.10 18.26
C SER A 86 5.91 25.18 17.36
N CYS A 87 6.03 24.99 16.05
CA CYS A 87 5.47 25.90 15.07
C CYS A 87 4.28 25.27 14.34
N GLU A 88 3.22 26.04 14.20
CA GLU A 88 1.96 25.63 13.58
C GLU A 88 1.67 26.49 12.35
N GLY A 89 0.94 25.90 11.40
CA GLY A 89 0.54 26.56 10.17
C GLY A 89 1.13 25.92 8.92
N ILE A 90 0.52 26.23 7.76
CA ILE A 90 0.87 25.63 6.47
C ILE A 90 2.28 26.02 5.97
N GLY A 91 2.89 27.05 6.56
CA GLY A 91 4.29 27.42 6.34
C GLY A 91 5.29 26.44 6.94
N ASN A 92 4.87 25.66 7.95
CA ASN A 92 5.69 24.62 8.54
C ASN A 92 5.77 23.40 7.63
N GLU A 93 6.97 22.83 7.51
CA GLU A 93 7.29 21.71 6.62
C GLU A 93 6.41 20.46 6.84
N HIS A 94 6.13 20.13 8.11
CA HIS A 94 5.37 18.94 8.49
C HIS A 94 3.88 19.15 8.21
N TYR A 95 3.33 20.29 8.61
CA TYR A 95 1.93 20.66 8.37
C TYR A 95 1.63 20.74 6.88
N PHE A 96 2.52 21.32 6.07
CA PHE A 96 2.35 21.35 4.62
C PHE A 96 2.25 19.94 4.04
N TYR A 97 3.21 19.07 4.39
CA TYR A 97 3.25 17.70 3.89
C TYR A 97 1.97 16.93 4.24
N ILE A 98 1.57 16.96 5.52
CA ILE A 98 0.37 16.25 5.99
C ILE A 98 -0.91 16.84 5.35
N THR A 99 -1.03 18.17 5.29
CA THR A 99 -2.20 18.83 4.70
C THR A 99 -2.39 18.42 3.25
N MET A 100 -1.31 18.38 2.45
CA MET A 100 -1.40 17.96 1.05
C MET A 100 -1.83 16.50 0.89
N VAL A 101 -1.40 15.62 1.80
CA VAL A 101 -1.88 14.22 1.83
C VAL A 101 -3.37 14.15 2.13
N PHE A 102 -3.86 14.92 3.11
CA PHE A 102 -5.29 14.97 3.43
C PHE A 102 -6.12 15.59 2.30
N VAL A 103 -5.62 16.64 1.64
CA VAL A 103 -6.26 17.22 0.44
C VAL A 103 -6.37 16.16 -0.65
N LEU A 104 -5.30 15.41 -0.93
CA LEU A 104 -5.35 14.33 -1.90
C LEU A 104 -6.33 13.22 -1.47
N ALA A 105 -6.35 12.83 -0.20
CA ALA A 105 -7.31 11.85 0.32
C ALA A 105 -8.77 12.32 0.20
N SER A 106 -9.05 13.61 0.37
CA SER A 106 -10.40 14.18 0.21
C SER A 106 -10.96 14.02 -1.21
N THR A 107 -10.09 13.89 -2.22
CA THR A 107 -10.50 13.62 -3.60
C THR A 107 -11.13 12.23 -3.77
N VAL A 108 -10.92 11.29 -2.83
CA VAL A 108 -11.62 10.00 -2.79
C VAL A 108 -13.11 10.21 -2.60
N ALA A 109 -13.50 10.96 -1.58
CA ALA A 109 -14.91 11.28 -1.31
C ALA A 109 -15.55 12.02 -2.50
N THR A 110 -14.80 12.92 -3.13
CA THR A 110 -15.24 13.65 -4.33
C THR A 110 -15.44 12.69 -5.52
N SER A 111 -14.54 11.73 -5.72
CA SER A 111 -14.65 10.75 -6.80
C SER A 111 -15.86 9.84 -6.59
N ILE A 112 -16.11 9.37 -5.35
CA ILE A 112 -17.30 8.59 -5.02
C ILE A 112 -18.59 9.41 -5.19
N PHE A 113 -18.56 10.69 -4.82
CA PHE A 113 -19.69 11.59 -5.05
C PHE A 113 -20.07 11.68 -6.53
N LEU A 114 -19.09 11.68 -7.43
CA LEU A 114 -19.32 11.64 -8.88
C LEU A 114 -19.91 10.30 -9.37
N PHE A 115 -19.65 9.18 -8.68
CA PHE A 115 -20.37 7.93 -8.92
C PHE A 115 -21.84 7.99 -8.45
N GLY A 116 -22.12 8.71 -7.34
CA GLY A 116 -23.48 8.94 -6.86
C GLY A 116 -23.57 9.88 -5.64
N VAL A 117 -24.39 10.94 -5.76
CA VAL A 117 -24.55 12.04 -4.78
C VAL A 117 -24.88 11.57 -3.37
N LEU A 118 -25.80 10.62 -3.22
CA LEU A 118 -26.28 10.15 -1.90
C LEU A 118 -25.29 9.23 -1.17
N LEU A 119 -24.28 8.69 -1.87
CA LEU A 119 -23.43 7.61 -1.35
C LEU A 119 -22.06 8.06 -0.85
N SER A 120 -21.69 9.33 -1.00
CA SER A 120 -20.50 9.90 -0.34
C SER A 120 -20.57 9.76 1.18
N LEU A 121 -21.78 9.79 1.75
CA LEU A 121 -22.05 9.57 3.18
C LEU A 121 -21.62 8.18 3.66
N LEU A 122 -21.74 7.14 2.81
CA LEU A 122 -21.36 5.77 3.17
C LEU A 122 -19.86 5.62 3.43
N LEU A 123 -19.06 6.37 2.66
CA LEU A 123 -17.61 6.42 2.84
C LEU A 123 -17.29 7.02 4.21
N PHE A 124 -17.96 8.12 4.60
CA PHE A 124 -17.72 8.76 5.89
C PHE A 124 -18.14 7.87 7.06
N PHE A 125 -19.28 7.18 6.97
CA PHE A 125 -19.73 6.23 8.00
C PHE A 125 -18.75 5.06 8.21
N ASN A 126 -17.98 4.71 7.18
CA ASN A 126 -17.01 3.61 7.19
C ASN A 126 -15.56 4.11 7.02
N HIS A 127 -15.28 5.38 7.35
CA HIS A 127 -14.01 6.04 7.06
C HIS A 127 -12.81 5.25 7.60
N GLY A 128 -12.90 4.70 8.82
CA GLY A 128 -11.83 3.93 9.46
C GLY A 128 -11.51 2.60 8.78
N GLN A 129 -12.44 2.05 8.00
CA GLN A 129 -12.27 0.83 7.22
C GLN A 129 -11.94 1.12 5.74
N ALA A 130 -12.20 2.35 5.29
CA ALA A 130 -11.97 2.80 3.91
C ALA A 130 -10.57 3.40 3.69
N THR A 131 -9.98 4.04 4.71
CA THR A 131 -8.65 4.65 4.61
C THR A 131 -7.89 4.54 5.93
N ARG A 132 -6.56 4.65 5.84
CA ARG A 132 -5.65 4.71 7.00
C ARG A 132 -4.84 6.01 7.05
N VAL A 133 -5.24 6.99 6.24
CA VAL A 133 -4.58 8.29 6.15
C VAL A 133 -4.50 8.99 7.50
N GLN A 134 -5.53 8.85 8.35
CA GLN A 134 -5.58 9.46 9.69
C GLN A 134 -4.49 8.96 10.65
N TRP A 135 -4.09 7.69 10.52
CA TRP A 135 -3.08 7.08 11.39
C TRP A 135 -1.68 7.19 10.82
N THR A 136 -1.59 7.11 9.49
CA THR A 136 -0.33 6.92 8.78
C THR A 136 -0.35 7.66 7.44
N PRO A 137 -0.30 9.01 7.46
CA PRO A 137 -0.40 9.82 6.25
C PRO A 137 0.64 9.46 5.14
N PRO A 138 1.95 9.30 5.41
CA PRO A 138 2.97 9.14 4.38
C PRO A 138 3.00 7.75 3.72
N LEU A 139 1.95 6.95 3.84
CA LEU A 139 1.86 5.68 3.14
C LEU A 139 1.69 5.89 1.63
N ARG A 140 2.34 5.06 0.83
CA ARG A 140 2.23 5.12 -0.65
C ARG A 140 0.80 4.92 -1.14
N GLU A 141 0.05 4.02 -0.51
CA GLU A 141 -1.38 3.84 -0.84
C GLU A 141 -2.22 5.11 -0.62
N SER A 142 -1.87 5.99 0.34
CA SER A 142 -2.57 7.25 0.57
C SER A 142 -2.45 8.22 -0.61
N PHE A 143 -1.33 8.13 -1.35
CA PHE A 143 -1.12 8.92 -2.57
C PHE A 143 -1.67 8.23 -3.82
N GLY A 144 -1.45 6.93 -3.94
CA GLY A 144 -1.82 6.18 -5.14
C GLY A 144 -3.34 5.94 -5.25
N TYR A 145 -4.01 5.59 -4.15
CA TYR A 145 -5.41 5.17 -4.21
C TYR A 145 -6.38 6.24 -4.75
N PRO A 146 -6.29 7.53 -4.36
CA PRO A 146 -7.17 8.57 -4.90
C PRO A 146 -7.03 8.72 -6.43
N VAL A 147 -5.80 8.64 -6.94
CA VAL A 147 -5.52 8.68 -8.39
C VAL A 147 -6.11 7.45 -9.09
N PHE A 148 -5.97 6.27 -8.48
CA PHE A 148 -6.53 5.04 -9.03
C PHE A 148 -8.06 5.05 -9.06
N LEU A 149 -8.72 5.61 -8.03
CA LEU A 149 -10.16 5.74 -8.02
C LEU A 149 -10.67 6.70 -9.11
N ALA A 150 -9.99 7.82 -9.32
CA ALA A 150 -10.26 8.73 -10.44
C ALA A 150 -10.07 8.01 -11.79
N GLN A 151 -9.08 7.12 -11.90
CA GLN A 151 -8.86 6.30 -13.09
C GLN A 151 -10.00 5.28 -13.31
N ILE A 152 -10.47 4.60 -12.25
CA ILE A 152 -11.63 3.69 -12.32
C ILE A 152 -12.88 4.47 -12.75
N LEU A 153 -13.05 5.70 -12.29
CA LEU A 153 -14.14 6.58 -12.71
C LEU A 153 -14.08 6.90 -14.20
N VAL A 154 -12.89 7.24 -14.71
CA VAL A 154 -12.69 7.50 -16.15
C VAL A 154 -12.99 6.24 -16.98
N ILE A 155 -12.51 5.07 -16.56
CA ILE A 155 -12.81 3.81 -17.25
C ILE A 155 -14.31 3.50 -17.20
N THR A 156 -14.95 3.64 -16.04
CA THR A 156 -16.41 3.48 -15.89
C THR A 156 -17.16 4.41 -16.85
N TYR A 157 -16.74 5.68 -16.97
CA TYR A 157 -17.34 6.64 -17.90
C TYR A 157 -17.15 6.22 -19.37
N VAL A 158 -15.94 5.79 -19.74
CA VAL A 158 -15.62 5.29 -21.08
C VAL A 158 -16.46 4.06 -21.44
N LEU A 159 -16.69 3.16 -20.49
CA LEU A 159 -17.52 1.96 -20.67
C LEU A 159 -19.01 2.31 -20.78
N ARG A 160 -19.52 3.18 -19.90
CA ARG A 160 -20.93 3.60 -19.88
C ARG A 160 -21.37 4.25 -21.20
N TYR A 161 -20.51 5.10 -21.77
CA TYR A 161 -20.81 5.84 -23.01
C TYR A 161 -20.10 5.27 -24.24
N ILE A 162 -19.45 4.10 -24.12
CA ILE A 162 -18.74 3.40 -25.19
C ILE A 162 -17.83 4.37 -25.97
N LYS A 163 -17.08 5.20 -25.22
CA LYS A 163 -16.18 6.18 -25.81
C LYS A 163 -15.00 5.47 -26.46
N ASN A 164 -14.51 6.05 -27.54
CA ASN A 164 -13.31 5.60 -28.22
C ASN A 164 -12.49 6.82 -28.65
N GLY A 165 -11.20 6.59 -28.91
CA GLY A 165 -10.31 7.62 -29.43
C GLY A 165 -9.12 7.93 -28.52
N PHE A 166 -8.10 8.53 -29.14
CA PHE A 166 -6.78 8.70 -28.54
C PHE A 166 -6.78 9.58 -27.29
N LEU A 167 -7.66 10.59 -27.21
CA LEU A 167 -7.75 11.48 -26.05
C LEU A 167 -8.14 10.71 -24.77
N TRP A 168 -9.05 9.75 -24.88
CA TRP A 168 -9.42 8.87 -23.75
C TRP A 168 -8.25 7.95 -23.36
N SER A 169 -7.51 7.41 -24.34
CA SER A 169 -6.29 6.65 -24.07
C SER A 169 -5.25 7.49 -23.33
N LEU A 170 -5.05 8.76 -23.71
CA LEU A 170 -4.12 9.67 -23.03
C LEU A 170 -4.55 9.99 -21.60
N LEU A 171 -5.85 10.22 -21.36
CA LEU A 171 -6.37 10.48 -20.01
C LEU A 171 -6.18 9.26 -19.10
N ILE A 172 -6.52 8.06 -19.60
CA ILE A 172 -6.27 6.79 -18.90
C ILE A 172 -4.77 6.64 -18.65
N ALA A 173 -3.94 6.94 -19.66
CA ALA A 173 -2.49 6.83 -19.53
C ALA A 173 -1.95 7.74 -18.43
N TYR A 174 -2.32 9.03 -18.43
CA TYR A 174 -1.87 10.00 -17.43
C TYR A 174 -2.18 9.58 -15.99
N LEU A 175 -3.42 9.17 -15.72
CA LEU A 175 -3.82 8.72 -14.38
C LEU A 175 -3.14 7.41 -14.00
N THR A 176 -3.04 6.46 -14.93
CA THR A 176 -2.39 5.16 -14.70
C THR A 176 -0.89 5.33 -14.46
N THR A 177 -0.19 6.16 -15.23
CA THR A 177 1.23 6.49 -15.01
C THR A 177 1.42 7.11 -13.64
N THR A 178 0.60 8.10 -13.27
CA THR A 178 0.68 8.75 -11.95
C THR A 178 0.47 7.75 -10.82
N PHE A 179 -0.49 6.83 -10.96
CA PHE A 179 -0.71 5.75 -9.98
C PHE A 179 0.50 4.84 -9.84
N VAL A 180 1.13 4.43 -10.95
CA VAL A 180 2.35 3.61 -10.95
C VAL A 180 3.52 4.35 -10.30
N LEU A 181 3.68 5.64 -10.58
CA LEU A 181 4.75 6.47 -9.99
C LEU A 181 4.58 6.69 -8.48
N PHE A 182 3.33 6.72 -7.99
CA PHE A 182 3.06 6.98 -6.57
C PHE A 182 3.08 5.72 -5.72
N TRP A 183 2.88 4.54 -6.31
CA TRP A 183 2.82 3.31 -5.53
C TRP A 183 3.45 2.10 -6.23
N GLN A 184 4.42 1.49 -5.55
CA GLN A 184 5.18 0.33 -6.04
C GLN A 184 4.30 -0.89 -6.33
N PHE A 185 3.24 -1.12 -5.56
CA PHE A 185 2.35 -2.29 -5.70
C PHE A 185 1.14 -2.03 -6.60
N SER A 186 1.10 -0.88 -7.28
CA SER A 186 0.06 -0.51 -8.25
C SER A 186 -0.15 -1.58 -9.33
N ALA A 187 0.92 -2.25 -9.76
CA ALA A 187 0.86 -3.30 -10.78
C ALA A 187 -0.11 -4.44 -10.41
N PHE A 188 -0.24 -4.80 -9.13
CA PHE A 188 -1.19 -5.83 -8.70
C PHE A 188 -2.64 -5.38 -8.87
N ALA A 189 -2.95 -4.16 -8.44
CA ALA A 189 -4.28 -3.58 -8.61
C ALA A 189 -4.62 -3.41 -10.10
N LEU A 190 -3.67 -2.93 -10.91
CA LEU A 190 -3.85 -2.78 -12.36
C LEU A 190 -4.00 -4.12 -13.10
N THR A 191 -3.34 -5.18 -12.63
CA THR A 191 -3.54 -6.54 -13.16
C THR A 191 -4.99 -6.99 -12.95
N THR A 192 -5.56 -6.75 -11.76
CA THR A 192 -6.97 -7.09 -11.49
C THR A 192 -7.91 -6.27 -12.36
N GLN A 193 -7.62 -4.98 -12.57
CA GLN A 193 -8.38 -4.13 -13.48
C GLN A 193 -8.33 -4.63 -14.91
N MET A 194 -7.15 -5.00 -15.41
CA MET A 194 -7.01 -5.58 -16.76
C MET A 194 -7.80 -6.89 -16.89
N GLY A 195 -7.77 -7.74 -15.86
CA GLY A 195 -8.60 -8.93 -15.77
C GLY A 195 -10.10 -8.62 -15.79
N SER A 196 -10.57 -7.65 -15.01
CA SER A 196 -11.98 -7.25 -14.96
C SER A 196 -12.48 -6.68 -16.29
N ILE A 197 -11.67 -5.86 -16.95
CA ILE A 197 -11.96 -5.34 -18.29
C ILE A 197 -12.01 -6.49 -19.30
N PHE A 198 -11.06 -7.42 -19.22
CA PHE A 198 -11.03 -8.61 -20.07
C PHE A 198 -12.26 -9.49 -19.91
N VAL A 199 -12.69 -9.77 -18.67
CA VAL A 199 -13.93 -10.54 -18.43
C VAL A 199 -15.14 -9.80 -19.00
N THR A 200 -15.21 -8.48 -18.82
CA THR A 200 -16.30 -7.66 -19.38
C THR A 200 -16.31 -7.69 -20.93
N PHE A 201 -15.14 -7.76 -21.56
CA PHE A 201 -15.00 -7.96 -23.00
C PHE A 201 -15.44 -9.36 -23.46
N VAL A 202 -15.03 -10.41 -22.74
CA VAL A 202 -15.41 -11.80 -23.04
C VAL A 202 -16.91 -12.05 -22.82
N LEU A 203 -17.58 -11.26 -21.99
CA LEU A 203 -19.04 -11.27 -21.84
C LEU A 203 -19.80 -10.49 -22.93
N ASP A 204 -19.09 -9.94 -23.93
CA ASP A 204 -19.62 -9.12 -25.03
C ASP A 204 -20.31 -7.82 -24.59
N PHE A 205 -19.90 -7.22 -23.47
CA PHE A 205 -20.40 -5.90 -23.07
C PHE A 205 -19.61 -4.75 -23.72
N ILE A 206 -18.38 -5.03 -24.18
CA ILE A 206 -17.45 -4.02 -24.68
C ILE A 206 -17.10 -4.29 -26.15
N PRO A 207 -17.29 -3.32 -27.06
CA PRO A 207 -16.84 -3.46 -28.43
C PRO A 207 -15.31 -3.35 -28.53
N ILE A 208 -14.74 -4.02 -29.54
CA ILE A 208 -13.28 -4.07 -29.73
C ILE A 208 -12.63 -2.69 -29.81
N ARG A 209 -13.30 -1.69 -30.40
CA ARG A 209 -12.76 -0.31 -30.52
C ARG A 209 -12.56 0.37 -29.16
N THR A 210 -13.49 0.17 -28.24
CA THR A 210 -13.40 0.70 -26.87
C THR A 210 -12.36 -0.06 -26.07
N MET A 211 -12.33 -1.40 -26.22
CA MET A 211 -11.27 -2.24 -25.63
C MET A 211 -9.87 -1.79 -26.07
N THR A 212 -9.67 -1.57 -27.37
CA THR A 212 -8.44 -1.03 -27.95
C THR A 212 -8.04 0.32 -27.36
N THR A 213 -9.00 1.22 -27.17
CA THR A 213 -8.75 2.54 -26.56
C THR A 213 -8.20 2.39 -25.13
N ILE A 214 -8.79 1.49 -24.32
CA ILE A 214 -8.38 1.25 -22.94
C ILE A 214 -7.00 0.56 -22.88
N VAL A 215 -6.80 -0.49 -23.68
CA VAL A 215 -5.52 -1.23 -23.72
C VAL A 215 -4.37 -0.35 -24.20
N TYR A 216 -4.59 0.51 -25.20
CA TYR A 216 -3.58 1.50 -25.60
C TYR A 216 -3.25 2.48 -24.47
N GLY A 217 -4.24 2.95 -23.71
CA GLY A 217 -4.02 3.80 -22.55
C GLY A 217 -3.12 3.12 -21.51
N HIS A 218 -3.39 1.85 -21.18
CA HIS A 218 -2.56 1.06 -20.26
C HIS A 218 -1.15 0.78 -20.81
N ALA A 219 -1.00 0.50 -22.11
CA ALA A 219 0.30 0.28 -22.74
C ALA A 219 1.17 1.54 -22.75
N ILE A 220 0.59 2.70 -23.10
CA ILE A 220 1.28 4.00 -23.03
C ILE A 220 1.65 4.31 -21.57
N ALA A 221 0.74 4.05 -20.62
CA ALA A 221 1.02 4.24 -19.21
C ALA A 221 2.21 3.41 -18.73
N PHE A 222 2.25 2.13 -19.11
CA PHE A 222 3.33 1.24 -18.76
C PHE A 222 4.67 1.75 -19.29
N PHE A 223 4.75 2.08 -20.58
CA PHE A 223 6.00 2.53 -21.20
C PHE A 223 6.48 3.86 -20.60
N THR A 224 5.58 4.82 -20.41
CA THR A 224 5.91 6.11 -19.79
C THR A 224 6.37 5.94 -18.34
N ALA A 225 5.68 5.13 -17.54
CA ALA A 225 6.08 4.84 -16.17
C ALA A 225 7.42 4.09 -16.10
N PHE A 226 7.68 3.15 -17.01
CA PHE A 226 8.95 2.42 -17.08
C PHE A 226 10.13 3.35 -17.36
N MET A 227 9.96 4.31 -18.27
CA MET A 227 10.98 5.33 -18.56
C MET A 227 11.21 6.26 -17.36
N LEU A 228 10.14 6.73 -16.73
CA LEU A 228 10.23 7.60 -15.55
C LEU A 228 10.80 6.88 -14.33
N LEU A 229 10.61 5.56 -14.19
CA LEU A 229 11.19 4.76 -13.10
C LEU A 229 12.59 4.21 -13.43
N PHE A 230 13.29 4.76 -14.42
CA PHE A 230 14.65 4.40 -14.80
C PHE A 230 14.82 2.89 -15.08
N GLY A 231 13.86 2.30 -15.78
CA GLY A 231 13.88 0.87 -16.09
C GLY A 231 13.75 0.01 -14.83
N ASN A 232 12.66 0.21 -14.07
CA ASN A 232 12.40 -0.60 -12.88
C ASN A 232 12.09 -2.06 -13.30
N GLU A 233 12.93 -2.99 -12.85
CA GLU A 233 12.86 -4.42 -13.17
C GLU A 233 11.59 -5.06 -12.61
N MET A 234 11.15 -4.67 -11.41
CA MET A 234 9.92 -5.17 -10.79
C MET A 234 8.67 -4.84 -11.63
N LEU A 235 8.66 -3.67 -12.29
CA LEU A 235 7.56 -3.30 -13.17
C LEU A 235 7.57 -4.16 -14.44
N LEU A 236 8.76 -4.47 -14.98
CA LEU A 236 8.93 -5.29 -16.18
C LEU A 236 8.52 -6.75 -15.97
N THR A 237 8.84 -7.35 -14.82
CA THR A 237 8.48 -8.74 -14.49
C THR A 237 7.06 -8.89 -13.93
N SER A 238 6.33 -7.78 -13.79
CA SER A 238 4.99 -7.78 -13.21
C SER A 238 3.96 -8.51 -14.07
N PHE A 239 2.94 -9.07 -13.42
CA PHE A 239 1.77 -9.62 -14.10
C PHE A 239 1.01 -8.57 -14.93
N TYR A 240 1.19 -7.28 -14.63
CA TYR A 240 0.53 -6.19 -15.34
C TYR A 240 0.98 -6.12 -16.80
N LEU A 241 2.29 -6.11 -17.07
CA LEU A 241 2.82 -6.12 -18.44
C LEU A 241 2.34 -7.37 -19.19
N SER A 242 2.49 -8.54 -18.57
CA SER A 242 2.05 -9.80 -19.15
C SER A 242 0.56 -9.77 -19.50
N SER A 243 -0.29 -9.21 -18.63
CA SER A 243 -1.72 -9.09 -18.88
C SER A 243 -2.07 -8.14 -20.04
N ILE A 244 -1.30 -7.05 -20.23
CA ILE A 244 -1.48 -6.14 -21.38
C ILE A 244 -1.14 -6.88 -22.68
N ILE A 245 0.00 -7.56 -22.72
CA ILE A 245 0.47 -8.27 -23.92
C ILE A 245 -0.51 -9.38 -24.28
N THR A 246 -0.99 -10.15 -23.30
CA THR A 246 -1.94 -11.24 -23.57
C THR A 246 -3.27 -10.73 -24.06
N VAL A 247 -3.83 -9.68 -23.45
CA VAL A 247 -5.06 -9.05 -23.94
C VAL A 247 -4.89 -8.58 -25.37
N TRP A 248 -3.74 -7.97 -25.71
CA TRP A 248 -3.45 -7.54 -27.07
C TRP A 248 -3.37 -8.71 -28.06
N ILE A 249 -2.79 -9.85 -27.66
CA ILE A 249 -2.80 -11.10 -28.44
C ILE A 249 -4.23 -11.62 -28.63
N VAL A 250 -5.04 -11.68 -27.56
CA VAL A 250 -6.44 -12.15 -27.64
C VAL A 250 -7.24 -11.26 -28.59
N MET A 251 -7.07 -9.94 -28.51
CA MET A 251 -7.73 -9.00 -29.41
C MET A 251 -7.29 -9.17 -30.87
N SER A 252 -6.03 -9.50 -31.12
CA SER A 252 -5.53 -9.79 -32.47
C SER A 252 -6.13 -11.08 -33.04
N LEU A 253 -6.37 -12.07 -32.17
CA LEU A 253 -7.03 -13.34 -32.51
C LEU A 253 -8.57 -13.24 -32.52
N ASP A 254 -9.14 -12.08 -32.18
CA ASP A 254 -10.58 -11.90 -32.02
C ASP A 254 -11.37 -12.29 -33.28
N ARG A 255 -10.81 -12.07 -34.48
CA ARG A 255 -11.43 -12.48 -35.75
C ARG A 255 -11.73 -13.98 -35.81
N TYR A 256 -10.87 -14.80 -35.21
CA TYR A 256 -11.04 -16.25 -35.15
C TYR A 256 -11.96 -16.64 -33.99
N LEU A 257 -11.74 -16.05 -32.81
CA LEU A 257 -12.49 -16.33 -31.59
C LEU A 257 -13.96 -15.92 -31.69
N TYR A 258 -14.27 -14.87 -32.48
CA TYR A 258 -15.64 -14.41 -32.73
C TYR A 258 -16.50 -15.40 -33.52
N ARG A 259 -15.89 -16.38 -34.21
CA ARG A 259 -16.63 -17.43 -34.92
C ARG A 259 -17.36 -18.38 -33.97
N ILE A 260 -16.89 -18.49 -32.72
CA ILE A 260 -17.46 -19.37 -31.71
C ILE A 260 -18.82 -18.83 -31.24
N THR A 261 -19.89 -19.61 -31.48
CA THR A 261 -21.27 -19.31 -31.09
C THR A 261 -21.64 -19.85 -29.71
N ASN A 262 -21.00 -20.94 -29.28
CA ASN A 262 -21.23 -21.54 -27.97
C ASN A 262 -20.56 -20.68 -26.88
N ARG A 263 -21.36 -20.09 -25.99
CA ARG A 263 -20.89 -19.13 -24.98
C ARG A 263 -19.92 -19.73 -23.96
N PRO A 264 -20.24 -20.82 -23.24
CA PRO A 264 -19.30 -21.41 -22.29
C PRO A 264 -17.99 -21.82 -22.97
N PHE A 265 -18.04 -22.37 -24.18
CA PHE A 265 -16.83 -22.72 -24.92
C PHE A 265 -15.99 -21.46 -25.27
N TYR A 266 -16.62 -20.38 -25.71
CA TYR A 266 -15.93 -19.10 -25.95
C TYR A 266 -15.26 -18.55 -24.68
N ILE A 267 -15.98 -18.55 -23.55
CA ILE A 267 -15.46 -18.06 -22.26
C ILE A 267 -14.28 -18.92 -21.80
N ILE A 268 -14.40 -20.25 -21.85
CA ILE A 268 -13.34 -21.18 -21.41
C ILE A 268 -12.09 -20.99 -22.25
N VAL A 269 -12.21 -20.94 -23.58
CA VAL A 269 -11.05 -20.76 -24.49
C VAL A 269 -10.36 -19.42 -24.23
N ASN A 270 -11.12 -18.32 -24.16
CA ASN A 270 -10.54 -16.98 -23.92
C ASN A 270 -9.90 -16.88 -22.54
N SER A 271 -10.56 -17.40 -21.49
CA SER A 271 -10.05 -17.39 -20.13
C SER A 271 -8.78 -18.23 -20.01
N THR A 272 -8.75 -19.40 -20.65
CA THR A 272 -7.55 -20.25 -20.69
C THR A 272 -6.40 -19.55 -21.39
N LEU A 273 -6.67 -18.91 -22.53
CA LEU A 273 -5.67 -18.14 -23.29
C LEU A 273 -5.12 -16.97 -22.47
N PHE A 274 -5.97 -16.24 -21.75
CA PHE A 274 -5.55 -15.14 -20.91
C PHE A 274 -4.72 -15.59 -19.71
N ILE A 275 -5.17 -16.63 -18.97
CA ILE A 275 -4.44 -17.14 -17.79
C ILE A 275 -3.12 -17.77 -18.21
N ALA A 276 -3.15 -18.73 -19.15
CA ALA A 276 -1.96 -19.43 -19.62
C ALA A 276 -0.97 -18.48 -20.30
N GLY A 277 -1.48 -17.53 -21.11
CA GLY A 277 -0.65 -16.50 -21.72
C GLY A 277 -0.01 -15.60 -20.67
N THR A 278 -0.74 -15.18 -19.64
CA THR A 278 -0.24 -14.18 -18.68
C THR A 278 0.82 -14.82 -17.79
N VAL A 279 0.59 -16.05 -17.33
CA VAL A 279 1.56 -16.83 -16.58
C VAL A 279 2.76 -17.18 -17.45
N GLY A 280 2.54 -17.66 -18.68
CA GLY A 280 3.59 -18.03 -19.61
C GLY A 280 4.54 -16.87 -19.92
N ILE A 281 4.00 -15.73 -20.34
CA ILE A 281 4.79 -14.52 -20.64
C ILE A 281 5.54 -14.03 -19.41
N LYS A 282 4.89 -14.03 -18.23
CA LYS A 282 5.57 -13.63 -17.00
C LYS A 282 6.77 -14.52 -16.70
N LEU A 283 6.61 -15.85 -16.78
CA LEU A 283 7.68 -16.80 -16.54
C LEU A 283 8.82 -16.62 -17.55
N THR A 284 8.50 -16.41 -18.83
CA THR A 284 9.50 -16.14 -19.86
C THR A 284 10.29 -14.87 -19.60
N ILE A 285 9.61 -13.75 -19.29
CA ILE A 285 10.28 -12.46 -18.99
C ILE A 285 11.12 -12.57 -17.72
N SER A 286 10.59 -13.19 -16.67
CA SER A 286 11.31 -13.34 -15.40
C SER A 286 12.58 -14.18 -15.56
N HIS A 287 12.50 -15.28 -16.32
CA HIS A 287 13.66 -16.13 -16.62
C HIS A 287 14.69 -15.41 -17.49
N LEU A 288 14.26 -14.63 -18.48
CA LEU A 288 15.15 -13.85 -19.35
C LEU A 288 15.93 -12.79 -18.57
N MET A 289 15.27 -12.13 -17.61
CA MET A 289 15.84 -11.03 -16.84
C MET A 289 16.58 -11.49 -15.57
N ARG A 290 16.52 -12.78 -15.19
CA ARG A 290 17.12 -13.34 -13.96
C ARG A 290 16.73 -12.59 -12.67
N VAL A 291 15.50 -12.10 -12.59
CA VAL A 291 15.01 -11.35 -11.43
C VAL A 291 14.31 -12.32 -10.47
N GLU A 292 14.83 -12.46 -9.25
CA GLU A 292 14.26 -13.30 -8.18
C GLU A 292 13.38 -12.51 -7.18
N ASP A 293 13.18 -11.21 -7.40
CA ASP A 293 12.51 -10.34 -6.42
C ASP A 293 11.04 -10.72 -6.17
N ASP A 294 10.34 -11.26 -7.16
CA ASP A 294 8.93 -11.69 -7.06
C ASP A 294 8.73 -13.04 -6.32
N ALA A 295 9.81 -13.79 -6.06
CA ALA A 295 9.72 -15.09 -5.37
C ALA A 295 9.10 -14.93 -3.97
N HIS A 296 9.39 -13.80 -3.31
CA HIS A 296 8.88 -13.50 -1.97
C HIS A 296 7.35 -13.45 -1.88
N ILE A 297 6.67 -12.86 -2.88
CA ILE A 297 5.21 -12.71 -2.85
C ILE A 297 4.53 -14.07 -3.05
N MET A 298 5.10 -14.91 -3.92
CA MET A 298 4.62 -16.27 -4.10
C MET A 298 4.86 -17.12 -2.84
N ASP A 299 6.03 -16.97 -2.21
CA ASP A 299 6.34 -17.62 -0.93
C ASP A 299 5.42 -17.17 0.20
N LEU A 300 5.03 -15.89 0.22
CA LEU A 300 4.05 -15.36 1.16
C LEU A 300 2.67 -16.00 0.97
N LEU A 301 2.19 -16.07 -0.28
CA LEU A 301 0.92 -16.74 -0.60
C LEU A 301 0.98 -18.23 -0.28
N ARG A 302 2.09 -18.90 -0.62
CA ARG A 302 2.34 -20.30 -0.27
C ARG A 302 2.32 -20.51 1.24
N ALA A 303 2.96 -19.64 2.01
CA ALA A 303 2.99 -19.71 3.47
C ALA A 303 1.61 -19.48 4.11
N LYS A 304 0.70 -18.77 3.44
CA LYS A 304 -0.68 -18.58 3.91
C LYS A 304 -1.57 -19.80 3.70
N PHE A 305 -1.37 -20.55 2.61
CA PHE A 305 -2.21 -21.68 2.25
C PHE A 305 -1.59 -23.05 2.56
N THR A 306 -0.31 -23.09 2.90
CA THR A 306 0.43 -24.33 3.19
C THR A 306 1.22 -24.17 4.49
N SER A 307 1.79 -25.26 5.01
CA SER A 307 2.66 -25.25 6.19
C SER A 307 4.07 -24.67 5.93
N PHE A 308 4.34 -24.13 4.74
CA PHE A 308 5.64 -23.54 4.41
C PHE A 308 5.89 -22.27 5.24
N ALA A 309 7.00 -22.22 5.96
CA ALA A 309 7.39 -21.05 6.73
C ALA A 309 8.92 -20.87 6.68
N ASN A 310 9.36 -19.65 6.40
CA ASN A 310 10.75 -19.22 6.52
C ASN A 310 10.81 -17.91 7.31
N PHE A 311 12.01 -17.42 7.63
CA PHE A 311 12.16 -16.17 8.40
C PHE A 311 11.38 -15.00 7.78
N HIS A 312 11.48 -14.84 6.46
CA HIS A 312 10.87 -13.74 5.73
C HIS A 312 9.34 -13.84 5.74
N THR A 313 8.77 -15.01 5.44
CA THR A 313 7.32 -15.20 5.40
C THR A 313 6.72 -15.09 6.79
N ARG A 314 7.40 -15.57 7.85
CA ARG A 314 6.95 -15.39 9.25
C ARG A 314 6.96 -13.94 9.69
N LEU A 315 7.91 -13.13 9.24
CA LEU A 315 7.91 -11.68 9.52
C LEU A 315 6.64 -11.00 8.98
N TYR A 316 6.10 -11.48 7.87
CA TYR A 316 4.85 -10.98 7.29
C TYR A 316 3.61 -11.65 7.88
N THR A 317 3.54 -12.98 7.97
CA THR A 317 2.33 -13.68 8.45
C THR A 317 2.03 -13.42 9.93
N CYS A 318 3.03 -13.01 10.71
CA CYS A 318 2.85 -12.60 12.10
C CYS A 318 2.47 -11.12 12.28
N ALA A 319 2.54 -10.31 11.22
CA ALA A 319 2.12 -8.92 11.25
C ALA A 319 0.62 -8.83 10.93
N LYS A 320 -0.16 -8.13 11.79
CA LYS A 320 -1.63 -8.03 11.68
C LYS A 320 -2.06 -7.47 10.31
N GLU A 321 -1.24 -6.62 9.69
CA GLU A 321 -1.51 -6.00 8.40
C GLU A 321 -1.57 -7.00 7.24
N PHE A 322 -0.79 -8.07 7.30
CA PHE A 322 -0.71 -9.08 6.25
C PHE A 322 -1.54 -10.32 6.57
N ASP A 323 -2.25 -10.36 7.69
CA ASP A 323 -3.16 -11.44 8.03
C ASP A 323 -4.42 -11.42 7.16
N PHE A 324 -5.26 -12.45 7.25
CA PHE A 324 -6.60 -12.45 6.67
C PHE A 324 -7.46 -11.34 7.28
N ILE A 325 -8.54 -10.98 6.61
CA ILE A 325 -9.46 -9.95 7.14
C ILE A 325 -10.01 -10.36 8.52
N GLY A 326 -9.91 -9.45 9.49
CA GLY A 326 -10.34 -9.70 10.85
C GLY A 326 -11.87 -9.80 10.97
N ARG A 327 -12.36 -10.63 11.89
CA ARG A 327 -13.80 -10.73 12.19
C ARG A 327 -14.39 -9.40 12.69
N GLU A 328 -13.59 -8.62 13.41
CA GLU A 328 -13.96 -7.27 13.89
C GLU A 328 -14.27 -6.35 12.70
N ASP A 329 -13.39 -6.31 11.70
CA ASP A 329 -13.56 -5.47 10.51
C ASP A 329 -14.83 -5.83 9.73
N LEU A 330 -15.12 -7.12 9.55
CA LEU A 330 -16.36 -7.58 8.91
C LEU A 330 -17.59 -7.25 9.76
N THR A 331 -17.49 -7.34 11.09
CA THR A 331 -18.59 -7.02 12.01
C THR A 331 -18.94 -5.53 11.94
N ASP A 332 -17.93 -4.66 11.88
CA ASP A 332 -18.14 -3.22 11.70
C ASP A 332 -18.88 -2.91 10.40
N LEU A 333 -18.48 -3.53 9.28
CA LEU A 333 -19.12 -3.37 7.97
C LEU A 333 -20.55 -3.97 7.90
N MET A 334 -20.82 -5.00 8.71
CA MET A 334 -22.15 -5.56 8.88
C MET A 334 -23.06 -4.64 9.69
N ARG A 335 -22.55 -4.06 10.79
CA ARG A 335 -23.31 -3.13 11.66
C ARG A 335 -23.68 -1.83 10.95
N THR A 336 -22.82 -1.33 10.06
CA THR A 336 -23.14 -0.16 9.22
C THR A 336 -24.03 -0.50 8.02
N LEU A 337 -24.48 -1.76 7.89
CA LEU A 337 -25.29 -2.29 6.78
C LEU A 337 -24.63 -2.17 5.39
N LEU A 338 -23.34 -1.81 5.31
CA LEU A 338 -22.63 -1.69 4.04
C LEU A 338 -22.47 -3.06 3.37
N LEU A 339 -22.04 -4.08 4.13
CA LEU A 339 -21.86 -5.43 3.58
C LEU A 339 -23.18 -6.09 3.15
N PRO A 340 -24.28 -6.02 3.94
CA PRO A 340 -25.61 -6.48 3.50
C PRO A 340 -26.13 -5.77 2.25
N ALA A 341 -26.01 -4.44 2.18
CA ALA A 341 -26.45 -3.67 1.01
C ALA A 341 -25.63 -4.02 -0.24
N ALA A 342 -24.31 -4.21 -0.10
CA ALA A 342 -23.47 -4.65 -1.20
C ALA A 342 -23.83 -6.07 -1.64
N ALA A 343 -24.09 -7.00 -0.71
CA ALA A 343 -24.54 -8.35 -1.03
C ALA A 343 -25.87 -8.36 -1.81
N LEU A 344 -26.83 -7.50 -1.42
CA LEU A 344 -28.06 -7.30 -2.18
C LEU A 344 -27.79 -6.78 -3.60
N SER A 345 -26.85 -5.84 -3.75
CA SER A 345 -26.45 -5.30 -5.05
C SER A 345 -25.84 -6.38 -5.95
N PHE A 346 -24.95 -7.22 -5.40
CA PHE A 346 -24.39 -8.38 -6.11
C PHE A 346 -25.48 -9.37 -6.52
N PHE A 347 -26.44 -9.64 -5.64
CA PHE A 347 -27.55 -10.53 -5.93
C PHE A 347 -28.44 -9.99 -7.06
N LEU A 348 -28.76 -8.69 -7.06
CA LEU A 348 -29.52 -8.08 -8.15
C LEU A 348 -28.77 -8.16 -9.48
N VAL A 349 -27.47 -7.89 -9.49
CA VAL A 349 -26.67 -8.02 -10.73
C VAL A 349 -26.61 -9.48 -11.19
N PHE A 350 -26.50 -10.43 -10.28
CA PHE A 350 -26.57 -11.85 -10.61
C PHE A 350 -27.92 -12.23 -11.23
N MET A 351 -29.02 -11.74 -10.68
CA MET A 351 -30.36 -11.91 -11.26
C MET A 351 -30.44 -11.28 -12.66
N PHE A 352 -29.94 -10.05 -12.82
CA PHE A 352 -29.86 -9.39 -14.13
C PHE A 352 -29.12 -10.25 -15.16
N PHE A 353 -27.98 -10.84 -14.78
CA PHE A 353 -27.24 -11.77 -15.65
C PHE A 353 -28.07 -13.00 -16.05
N LEU A 354 -28.80 -13.62 -15.12
CA LEU A 354 -29.62 -14.79 -15.42
C LEU A 354 -30.79 -14.48 -16.37
N HIS A 355 -31.36 -13.29 -16.30
CA HIS A 355 -32.53 -12.91 -17.10
C HIS A 355 -32.16 -12.33 -18.46
N TYR A 356 -31.09 -11.52 -18.52
CA TYR A 356 -30.71 -10.76 -19.71
C TYR A 356 -29.75 -11.53 -20.64
N GLU A 357 -28.96 -12.46 -20.09
CA GLU A 357 -27.95 -13.18 -20.87
C GLU A 357 -28.35 -14.63 -21.14
N SER A 358 -28.38 -15.01 -22.42
CA SER A 358 -28.41 -16.43 -22.78
C SER A 358 -27.13 -17.10 -22.30
N LEU A 359 -27.29 -18.08 -21.40
CA LEU A 359 -26.18 -18.85 -20.82
C LEU A 359 -25.51 -19.78 -21.85
N ILE A 360 -26.24 -20.19 -22.88
CA ILE A 360 -25.83 -21.25 -23.81
C ILE A 360 -25.42 -20.67 -25.16
N TYR A 361 -26.21 -19.76 -25.71
CA TYR A 361 -26.00 -19.20 -27.04
C TYR A 361 -25.50 -17.75 -26.97
N ARG A 362 -24.59 -17.40 -27.86
CA ARG A 362 -24.04 -16.05 -27.97
C ARG A 362 -24.68 -15.31 -29.13
N ASP A 363 -25.40 -14.24 -28.82
CA ASP A 363 -26.08 -13.38 -29.82
C ASP A 363 -25.12 -12.50 -30.62
N LYS A 364 -23.82 -12.54 -30.29
CA LYS A 364 -22.70 -11.83 -30.94
C LYS A 364 -22.79 -10.30 -30.93
N ILE A 365 -23.82 -9.73 -30.31
CA ILE A 365 -23.96 -8.29 -30.09
C ILE A 365 -23.02 -7.87 -28.96
N ARG A 366 -22.08 -6.97 -29.27
CA ARG A 366 -21.04 -6.47 -28.35
C ARG A 366 -21.33 -5.14 -27.67
N VAL A 367 -22.55 -4.64 -27.86
CA VAL A 367 -23.02 -3.36 -27.33
C VAL A 367 -24.23 -3.67 -26.47
N LYS A 368 -23.99 -3.77 -25.16
CA LYS A 368 -25.02 -4.08 -24.18
C LYS A 368 -25.08 -2.97 -23.14
N PRO A 369 -26.28 -2.64 -22.62
CA PRO A 369 -26.41 -1.67 -21.55
C PRO A 369 -25.71 -2.18 -20.28
N CYS A 370 -25.37 -1.26 -19.37
CA CYS A 370 -24.82 -1.57 -18.04
C CYS A 370 -23.41 -2.22 -18.04
N ALA A 371 -22.61 -2.06 -19.10
CA ALA A 371 -21.23 -2.53 -19.17
C ALA A 371 -20.37 -2.03 -17.99
N GLU A 372 -20.63 -0.81 -17.54
CA GLU A 372 -19.98 -0.18 -16.40
C GLU A 372 -20.33 -0.85 -15.06
N ILE A 373 -21.55 -1.36 -14.90
CA ILE A 373 -21.98 -2.08 -13.69
C ILE A 373 -21.28 -3.43 -13.64
N VAL A 374 -21.25 -4.16 -14.76
CA VAL A 374 -20.56 -5.44 -14.88
C VAL A 374 -19.07 -5.31 -14.54
N TYR A 375 -18.40 -4.33 -15.13
CA TYR A 375 -16.99 -4.04 -14.84
C TYR A 375 -16.75 -3.78 -13.35
N ASN A 376 -17.54 -2.90 -12.73
CA ASN A 376 -17.37 -2.55 -11.33
C ASN A 376 -17.68 -3.71 -10.39
N ILE A 377 -18.64 -4.59 -10.72
CA ILE A 377 -18.95 -5.78 -9.94
C ILE A 377 -17.80 -6.79 -9.97
N ILE A 378 -17.26 -7.10 -11.15
CA ILE A 378 -16.13 -8.00 -11.29
C ILE A 378 -14.91 -7.43 -10.56
N GLN A 379 -14.64 -6.13 -10.73
CA GLN A 379 -13.56 -5.45 -10.02
C GLN A 379 -13.72 -5.51 -8.50
N GLY A 380 -14.95 -5.34 -8.01
CA GLY A 380 -15.27 -5.47 -6.58
C GLY A 380 -15.02 -6.87 -6.04
N ILE A 381 -15.38 -7.91 -6.80
CA ILE A 381 -15.08 -9.30 -6.43
C ILE A 381 -13.57 -9.52 -6.33
N CYS A 382 -12.79 -9.00 -7.29
CA CYS A 382 -11.33 -9.07 -7.23
C CYS A 382 -10.76 -8.37 -5.99
N PHE A 383 -11.27 -7.18 -5.64
CA PHE A 383 -10.84 -6.47 -4.43
C PHE A 383 -11.27 -7.16 -3.13
N ILE A 384 -12.45 -7.80 -3.08
CA ILE A 384 -12.87 -8.62 -1.95
C ILE A 384 -11.91 -9.80 -1.77
N ILE A 385 -11.57 -10.51 -2.85
CA ILE A 385 -10.61 -11.62 -2.80
C ILE A 385 -9.26 -11.12 -2.26
N MET A 386 -8.74 -10.01 -2.79
CA MET A 386 -7.49 -9.42 -2.31
C MET A 386 -7.55 -9.04 -0.81
N ALA A 387 -8.64 -8.41 -0.37
CA ALA A 387 -8.82 -7.99 1.02
C ALA A 387 -8.98 -9.19 1.97
N CYS A 388 -9.63 -10.26 1.53
CA CYS A 388 -9.70 -11.51 2.29
C CYS A 388 -8.31 -12.09 2.52
N LEU A 389 -7.43 -12.06 1.52
CA LEU A 389 -6.07 -12.61 1.62
C LEU A 389 -5.13 -11.75 2.46
N ILE A 390 -5.25 -10.42 2.36
CA ILE A 390 -4.38 -9.45 3.02
C ILE A 390 -5.26 -8.31 3.56
N MET A 391 -5.40 -8.24 4.89
CA MET A 391 -6.25 -7.26 5.59
C MET A 391 -5.95 -5.82 5.16
N ARG A 392 -4.68 -5.48 4.95
CA ARG A 392 -4.24 -4.17 4.48
C ARG A 392 -4.93 -3.70 3.19
N LEU A 393 -5.32 -4.64 2.31
CA LEU A 393 -5.95 -4.36 1.02
C LEU A 393 -7.46 -4.11 1.12
N LYS A 394 -8.06 -4.15 2.31
CA LYS A 394 -9.46 -3.71 2.54
C LYS A 394 -9.70 -2.25 2.13
N LEU A 395 -8.62 -1.45 2.01
CA LEU A 395 -8.66 -0.09 1.46
C LEU A 395 -9.25 -0.02 0.04
N PHE A 396 -9.09 -1.07 -0.78
CA PHE A 396 -9.71 -1.14 -2.11
C PHE A 396 -11.15 -1.64 -2.02
N MET A 397 -11.39 -2.62 -1.14
CA MET A 397 -12.69 -3.26 -0.97
C MET A 397 -13.74 -2.26 -0.47
N THR A 398 -13.52 -1.62 0.68
CA THR A 398 -14.55 -0.82 1.36
C THR A 398 -15.12 0.32 0.50
N PRO A 399 -14.31 1.16 -0.17
CA PRO A 399 -14.85 2.23 -0.99
C PRO A 399 -15.46 1.71 -2.30
N HIS A 400 -14.97 0.58 -2.82
CA HIS A 400 -15.56 -0.05 -4.01
C HIS A 400 -16.90 -0.72 -3.69
N LEU A 401 -17.08 -1.26 -2.48
CA LEU A 401 -18.41 -1.68 -1.98
C LEU A 401 -19.38 -0.49 -1.94
N CYS A 402 -18.91 0.70 -1.54
CA CYS A 402 -19.73 1.91 -1.58
C CYS A 402 -20.18 2.26 -3.01
N ILE A 403 -19.31 2.06 -4.01
CA ILE A 403 -19.67 2.20 -5.43
C ILE A 403 -20.69 1.14 -5.85
N ILE A 404 -20.52 -0.12 -5.44
CA ILE A 404 -21.46 -1.19 -5.83
C ILE A 404 -22.85 -0.96 -5.24
N VAL A 405 -22.96 -0.42 -4.03
CA VAL A 405 -24.26 -0.06 -3.42
C VAL A 405 -25.01 1.01 -4.21
N THR A 406 -24.34 1.81 -5.06
CA THR A 406 -25.03 2.80 -5.91
C THR A 406 -25.99 2.14 -6.90
N VAL A 407 -25.79 0.86 -7.22
CA VAL A 407 -26.68 0.08 -8.09
C VAL A 407 -28.09 0.01 -7.49
N LEU A 408 -28.22 -0.06 -6.17
CA LEU A 408 -29.54 -0.03 -5.50
C LEU A 408 -30.25 1.31 -5.70
N ALA A 409 -29.50 2.41 -5.80
CA ALA A 409 -30.10 3.73 -6.02
C ALA A 409 -30.58 3.92 -7.47
N ASN A 410 -30.13 3.10 -8.42
CA ASN A 410 -30.53 3.19 -9.82
C ASN A 410 -31.91 2.54 -10.05
N TYR A 411 -32.96 3.37 -10.06
CA TYR A 411 -34.36 2.95 -10.23
C TYR A 411 -34.60 2.13 -11.51
N GLU A 412 -34.08 2.59 -12.66
CA GLU A 412 -34.29 1.90 -13.94
C GLU A 412 -33.70 0.48 -13.92
N PHE A 413 -32.50 0.34 -13.35
CA PHE A 413 -31.85 -0.95 -13.23
C PHE A 413 -32.62 -1.91 -12.31
N VAL A 414 -33.08 -1.42 -11.15
CA VAL A 414 -33.79 -2.24 -10.16
C VAL A 414 -35.12 -2.73 -10.71
N ILE A 415 -35.92 -1.87 -11.34
CA ILE A 415 -37.21 -2.29 -11.92
C ILE A 415 -37.02 -3.30 -13.04
N HIS A 416 -36.09 -3.03 -13.95
CA HIS A 416 -35.85 -3.92 -15.09
C HIS A 416 -35.39 -5.31 -14.64
N THR A 417 -34.70 -5.39 -13.50
CA THR A 417 -34.19 -6.65 -12.95
C THR A 417 -35.24 -7.42 -12.13
N VAL A 418 -36.01 -6.72 -11.30
CA VAL A 418 -36.93 -7.35 -10.35
C VAL A 418 -38.29 -7.68 -11.00
N HIS A 419 -38.61 -7.07 -12.16
CA HIS A 419 -39.88 -7.23 -12.88
C HIS A 419 -41.15 -6.93 -12.03
N PHE A 420 -40.99 -6.26 -10.88
CA PHE A 420 -42.07 -5.71 -10.08
C PHE A 420 -42.23 -4.21 -10.33
N ASN A 421 -43.46 -3.78 -10.55
CA ASN A 421 -43.80 -2.35 -10.70
C ASN A 421 -43.83 -1.66 -9.33
N ILE A 422 -42.64 -1.33 -8.81
CA ILE A 422 -42.50 -0.45 -7.64
C ILE A 422 -42.52 0.99 -8.15
N PRO A 423 -43.42 1.86 -7.67
CA PRO A 423 -43.42 3.25 -8.10
C PRO A 423 -42.16 3.99 -7.60
N GLU A 424 -41.66 4.93 -8.39
CA GLU A 424 -40.40 5.64 -8.15
C GLU A 424 -40.30 6.30 -6.76
N TRP A 425 -41.41 6.85 -6.27
CA TRP A 425 -41.45 7.49 -4.96
C TRP A 425 -41.22 6.50 -3.81
N ILE A 426 -41.73 5.27 -3.91
CA ILE A 426 -41.49 4.21 -2.91
C ILE A 426 -40.02 3.79 -2.96
N HIS A 427 -39.44 3.62 -4.15
CA HIS A 427 -38.02 3.31 -4.30
C HIS A 427 -37.14 4.35 -3.62
N ARG A 428 -37.40 5.64 -3.87
CA ARG A 428 -36.67 6.75 -3.24
C ARG A 428 -36.82 6.73 -1.72
N ILE A 429 -38.02 6.45 -1.18
CA ILE A 429 -38.25 6.31 0.27
C ILE A 429 -37.43 5.14 0.84
N LEU A 430 -37.41 3.98 0.19
CA LEU A 430 -36.63 2.82 0.64
C LEU A 430 -35.13 3.14 0.72
N ILE A 431 -34.59 3.87 -0.26
CA ILE A 431 -33.19 4.31 -0.25
C ILE A 431 -32.92 5.29 0.90
N VAL A 432 -33.84 6.23 1.17
CA VAL A 432 -33.69 7.17 2.29
C VAL A 432 -33.73 6.42 3.64
N ILE A 433 -34.63 5.45 3.80
CA ILE A 433 -34.71 4.61 5.01
C ILE A 433 -33.41 3.81 5.18
N LEU A 434 -32.89 3.21 4.11
CA LEU A 434 -31.61 2.50 4.14
C LEU A 434 -30.48 3.43 4.60
N LEU A 435 -30.37 4.63 4.02
CA LEU A 435 -29.35 5.60 4.39
C LEU A 435 -29.49 6.06 5.85
N ALA A 436 -30.72 6.26 6.34
CA ALA A 436 -30.97 6.61 7.73
C ALA A 436 -30.54 5.49 8.69
N ALA A 437 -30.84 4.23 8.35
CA ALA A 437 -30.40 3.06 9.13
C ALA A 437 -28.87 2.93 9.15
N MET A 438 -28.21 3.12 8.00
CA MET A 438 -26.74 3.16 7.90
C MET A 438 -26.14 4.31 8.73
N GLY A 439 -26.81 5.47 8.72
CA GLY A 439 -26.38 6.66 9.45
C GLY A 439 -26.41 6.50 10.97
N HIS A 440 -27.30 5.68 11.53
CA HIS A 440 -27.37 5.46 12.98
C HIS A 440 -26.04 4.94 13.55
N GLN A 441 -25.51 3.84 13.00
CA GLN A 441 -24.20 3.33 13.40
C GLN A 441 -23.06 4.20 12.84
N GLY A 442 -23.23 4.77 11.65
CA GLY A 442 -22.22 5.62 11.00
C GLY A 442 -21.84 6.85 11.83
N ILE A 443 -22.81 7.51 12.46
CA ILE A 443 -22.57 8.67 13.33
C ILE A 443 -21.77 8.26 14.57
N VAL A 444 -22.11 7.12 15.19
CA VAL A 444 -21.37 6.59 16.35
C VAL A 444 -19.91 6.31 15.98
N ASN A 445 -19.66 5.77 14.79
CA ASN A 445 -18.30 5.53 14.30
C ASN A 445 -17.51 6.84 14.13
N ILE A 446 -18.14 7.88 13.58
CA ILE A 446 -17.52 9.20 13.39
C ILE A 446 -17.23 9.86 14.73
N GLN A 447 -18.20 9.84 15.66
CA GLN A 447 -18.02 10.38 17.02
C GLN A 447 -16.84 9.71 17.71
N LYS A 448 -16.78 8.37 17.68
CA LYS A 448 -15.65 7.62 18.24
C LYS A 448 -14.31 8.00 17.60
N GLN A 449 -14.28 8.36 16.32
CA GLN A 449 -13.05 8.82 15.66
C GLN A 449 -12.64 10.24 16.09
N TRP A 450 -13.61 11.14 16.25
CA TRP A 450 -13.36 12.51 16.71
C TRP A 450 -12.97 12.59 18.18
N GLU A 451 -13.42 11.63 19.00
CA GLU A 451 -13.01 11.48 20.40
C GLU A 451 -11.55 11.08 20.57
N ILE A 452 -10.89 10.57 19.52
CA ILE A 452 -9.47 10.20 19.57
C ILE A 452 -8.65 11.50 19.48
N GLN A 453 -8.50 12.16 20.61
CA GLN A 453 -7.52 13.22 20.82
C GLN A 453 -6.35 12.64 21.61
N GLY A 454 -5.15 12.69 21.03
CA GLY A 454 -3.96 12.19 21.69
C GLY A 454 -2.71 12.91 21.21
N GLU A 455 -1.92 13.40 22.17
CA GLU A 455 -0.59 13.92 21.91
C GLU A 455 0.42 12.78 21.97
N TYR A 456 1.20 12.59 20.90
CA TYR A 456 2.27 11.60 20.90
C TYR A 456 3.46 12.13 21.70
N SER A 457 3.80 11.46 22.80
CA SER A 457 4.99 11.76 23.60
C SER A 457 5.84 10.50 23.80
N ASN A 458 7.11 10.59 23.42
CA ASN A 458 8.09 9.52 23.60
C ASN A 458 9.46 10.11 23.96
N PRO A 459 9.68 10.49 25.24
CA PRO A 459 10.91 11.14 25.68
C PRO A 459 12.13 10.22 25.55
N ASP A 460 11.97 8.90 25.73
CA ASP A 460 13.05 7.92 25.58
C ASP A 460 13.62 7.90 24.15
N GLN A 461 12.76 8.04 23.15
CA GLN A 461 13.15 8.09 21.75
C GLN A 461 13.80 9.43 21.39
N GLU A 462 13.34 10.55 21.97
CA GLU A 462 13.98 11.86 21.81
C GLU A 462 15.39 11.87 22.42
N ALA A 463 15.52 11.35 23.65
CA ALA A 463 16.81 11.23 24.33
C ALA A 463 17.80 10.38 23.54
N LEU A 464 17.33 9.28 22.94
CA LEU A 464 18.12 8.45 22.03
C LEU A 464 18.67 9.26 20.84
N PHE A 465 17.83 10.05 20.17
CA PHE A 465 18.27 10.84 19.02
C PHE A 465 19.20 11.98 19.40
N ASN A 466 18.95 12.64 20.53
CA ASN A 466 19.85 13.65 21.08
C ASN A 466 21.23 13.06 21.42
N TRP A 467 21.27 11.85 22.00
CA TRP A 467 22.53 11.13 22.25
C TRP A 467 23.25 10.80 20.94
N ILE A 468 22.56 10.23 19.94
CA ILE A 468 23.17 9.89 18.65
C ILE A 468 23.75 11.15 17.99
N SER A 469 22.99 12.25 17.96
CA SER A 469 23.43 13.49 17.34
C SER A 469 24.66 14.09 18.03
N SER A 470 24.71 14.04 19.37
CA SER A 470 25.74 14.71 20.16
C SER A 470 26.99 13.88 20.44
N LYS A 471 26.87 12.54 20.48
CA LYS A 471 27.96 11.62 20.91
C LYS A 471 28.56 10.78 19.79
N THR A 472 27.96 10.77 18.60
CA THR A 472 28.46 9.97 17.47
C THR A 472 28.88 10.85 16.30
N ARG A 473 29.83 10.37 15.49
CA ARG A 473 30.28 11.09 14.28
C ARG A 473 29.21 11.03 13.18
N SER A 474 29.22 12.00 12.26
CA SER A 474 28.26 12.08 11.15
C SER A 474 28.28 10.90 10.19
N ASP A 475 29.42 10.23 10.08
CA ASP A 475 29.66 9.04 9.26
C ASP A 475 29.38 7.71 9.99
N SER A 476 28.99 7.75 11.26
CA SER A 476 28.74 6.55 12.06
C SER A 476 27.52 5.78 11.56
N VAL A 477 27.71 4.48 11.33
CA VAL A 477 26.71 3.59 10.71
C VAL A 477 25.89 2.87 11.77
N PHE A 478 24.57 2.92 11.62
CA PHE A 478 23.61 2.31 12.54
C PHE A 478 22.87 1.12 11.93
N ALA A 479 22.58 0.13 12.77
CA ALA A 479 21.70 -0.98 12.45
C ALA A 479 20.77 -1.30 13.63
N GLY A 480 19.64 -1.95 13.35
CA GLY A 480 18.69 -2.36 14.38
C GLY A 480 17.29 -2.63 13.83
N PRO A 481 16.25 -2.58 14.68
CA PRO A 481 14.86 -2.68 14.26
C PRO A 481 14.52 -1.69 13.15
N MET A 482 13.94 -2.19 12.05
CA MET A 482 13.63 -1.38 10.87
C MET A 482 12.84 -0.08 11.17
N PRO A 483 11.80 -0.08 12.04
CA PRO A 483 11.06 1.15 12.33
C PRO A 483 11.93 2.23 12.97
N VAL A 484 12.87 1.83 13.83
CA VAL A 484 13.79 2.74 14.51
C VAL A 484 14.81 3.32 13.54
N MET A 485 15.36 2.49 12.65
CA MET A 485 16.34 2.95 11.65
C MET A 485 15.79 4.07 10.75
N ALA A 486 14.52 3.98 10.33
CA ALA A 486 13.87 5.04 9.58
C ALA A 486 13.81 6.37 10.36
N ASN A 487 13.58 6.31 11.67
CA ASN A 487 13.50 7.50 12.53
C ASN A 487 14.89 8.06 12.88
N VAL A 488 15.90 7.20 13.03
CA VAL A 488 17.31 7.61 13.18
C VAL A 488 17.73 8.41 11.96
N LYS A 489 17.52 7.87 10.75
CA LYS A 489 17.86 8.59 9.51
C LYS A 489 17.16 9.95 9.42
N LEU A 490 15.86 10.01 9.73
CA LEU A 490 15.10 11.26 9.71
C LEU A 490 15.65 12.31 10.70
N SER A 491 15.96 11.89 11.92
CA SER A 491 16.23 12.81 13.03
C SER A 491 17.71 13.20 13.15
N THR A 492 18.62 12.30 12.77
CA THR A 492 20.07 12.47 12.98
C THR A 492 20.88 12.49 11.69
N GLY A 493 20.27 12.12 10.55
CA GLY A 493 20.94 12.05 9.25
C GLY A 493 22.04 10.98 9.14
N ARG A 494 22.16 10.09 10.13
CA ARG A 494 23.21 9.06 10.16
C ARG A 494 22.93 7.95 9.13
N PRO A 495 23.97 7.36 8.51
CA PRO A 495 23.83 6.20 7.64
C PRO A 495 23.20 5.00 8.35
N ILE A 496 22.31 4.30 7.65
CA ILE A 496 21.64 3.10 8.15
C ILE A 496 21.89 1.89 7.24
N VAL A 497 21.97 0.71 7.85
CA VAL A 497 22.25 -0.55 7.13
C VAL A 497 20.98 -1.23 6.59
N ASN A 498 19.87 -1.10 7.31
CA ASN A 498 18.60 -1.75 7.02
C ASN A 498 17.42 -0.80 7.28
N HIS A 499 16.32 -1.00 6.54
CA HIS A 499 15.14 -0.15 6.63
C HIS A 499 13.85 -0.92 6.29
N PRO A 500 12.66 -0.35 6.57
CA PRO A 500 11.38 -1.05 6.44
C PRO A 500 10.92 -1.42 5.02
N HIS A 501 11.52 -0.87 3.97
CA HIS A 501 11.24 -1.30 2.59
C HIS A 501 12.01 -2.60 2.33
N TYR A 502 11.31 -3.74 2.36
CA TYR A 502 11.84 -5.10 2.45
C TYR A 502 11.65 -5.95 1.17
N GLU A 503 11.37 -5.29 0.05
CA GLU A 503 11.01 -5.94 -1.21
C GLU A 503 12.25 -6.53 -1.92
N ASP A 504 13.41 -5.93 -1.74
CA ASP A 504 14.67 -6.34 -2.36
C ASP A 504 15.33 -7.56 -1.72
N ALA A 505 15.83 -8.49 -2.54
CA ALA A 505 16.52 -9.69 -2.07
C ALA A 505 17.80 -9.38 -1.26
N GLY A 506 18.61 -8.42 -1.71
CA GLY A 506 19.84 -8.00 -1.04
C GLY A 506 19.57 -7.44 0.36
N LEU A 507 18.60 -6.53 0.48
CA LEU A 507 18.22 -5.95 1.77
C LEU A 507 17.56 -6.98 2.71
N ARG A 508 16.78 -7.92 2.17
CA ARG A 508 16.24 -9.05 2.94
C ARG A 508 17.36 -9.84 3.61
N SER A 509 18.42 -10.16 2.86
CA SER A 509 19.59 -10.87 3.38
C SER A 509 20.34 -10.07 4.45
N ARG A 510 20.50 -8.75 4.27
CA ARG A 510 21.16 -7.85 5.23
C ARG A 510 20.35 -7.74 6.53
N THR A 511 19.04 -7.56 6.42
CA THR A 511 18.16 -7.50 7.59
C THR A 511 18.18 -8.81 8.36
N LEU A 512 18.18 -9.96 7.68
CA LEU A 512 18.30 -11.26 8.33
C LEU A 512 19.58 -11.31 9.19
N LYS A 513 20.71 -10.81 8.69
CA LYS A 513 21.95 -10.69 9.46
C LYS A 513 21.81 -9.72 10.64
N VAL A 514 21.19 -8.56 10.45
CA VAL A 514 20.94 -7.58 11.54
C VAL A 514 20.06 -8.16 12.64
N TYR A 515 19.07 -8.98 12.28
CA TYR A 515 18.13 -9.57 13.22
C TYR A 515 18.70 -10.80 13.94
N SER A 516 19.90 -11.26 13.56
CA SER A 516 20.58 -12.37 14.24
C SER A 516 20.88 -12.10 15.72
N MET A 517 20.83 -10.83 16.15
CA MET A 517 20.88 -10.44 17.57
C MET A 517 19.73 -11.03 18.40
N PHE A 518 18.58 -11.36 17.79
CA PHE A 518 17.44 -11.99 18.44
C PHE A 518 17.47 -13.53 18.38
N SER A 519 18.55 -14.12 17.85
CA SER A 519 18.71 -15.56 17.67
C SER A 519 19.38 -16.25 18.88
N ARG A 520 19.69 -17.54 18.73
CA ARG A 520 20.51 -18.33 19.67
C ARG A 520 21.94 -18.57 19.15
N LYS A 521 22.36 -17.81 18.14
CA LYS A 521 23.71 -17.92 17.57
C LYS A 521 24.78 -17.50 18.59
N PRO A 522 26.01 -18.02 18.49
CA PRO A 522 27.11 -17.54 19.31
C PRO A 522 27.32 -16.03 19.11
N LEU A 523 27.47 -15.30 20.22
CA LEU A 523 27.59 -13.84 20.23
C LEU A 523 28.74 -13.32 19.35
N ILE A 524 29.88 -14.04 19.34
CA ILE A 524 31.04 -13.69 18.53
C ILE A 524 30.79 -13.80 17.02
N GLU A 525 29.96 -14.76 16.59
CA GLU A 525 29.57 -14.92 15.19
C GLU A 525 28.69 -13.75 14.75
N VAL A 526 27.73 -13.37 15.60
CA VAL A 526 26.85 -12.21 15.37
C VAL A 526 27.69 -10.93 15.30
N TYR A 527 28.60 -10.73 16.25
CA TYR A 527 29.50 -9.56 16.27
C TYR A 527 30.34 -9.46 15.00
N ASN A 528 31.02 -10.54 14.60
CA ASN A 528 31.84 -10.54 13.38
C ASN A 528 31.00 -10.28 12.13
N THR A 529 29.76 -10.81 12.09
CA THR A 529 28.83 -10.58 10.98
C THR A 529 28.41 -9.11 10.90
N LEU A 530 28.04 -8.49 12.03
CA LEU A 530 27.63 -7.10 12.07
C LEU A 530 28.80 -6.15 11.76
N LYS A 531 29.99 -6.42 12.33
CA LYS A 531 31.21 -5.65 12.07
C LYS A 531 31.66 -5.78 10.61
N GLY A 532 31.53 -6.96 10.02
CA GLY A 532 31.81 -7.20 8.59
C GLY A 532 30.88 -6.44 7.64
N MET A 533 29.70 -5.99 8.10
CA MET A 533 28.80 -5.10 7.35
C MET A 533 29.14 -3.60 7.53
N GLY A 534 30.19 -3.28 8.29
CA GLY A 534 30.60 -1.89 8.56
C GLY A 534 29.73 -1.17 9.59
N ILE A 535 29.02 -1.90 10.46
CA ILE A 535 28.18 -1.31 11.52
C ILE A 535 29.06 -0.83 12.67
N ASN A 536 28.89 0.43 13.10
CA ASN A 536 29.54 0.97 14.29
C ASN A 536 28.67 0.80 15.53
N TYR A 537 27.36 1.07 15.39
CA TYR A 537 26.41 1.05 16.50
C TYR A 537 25.18 0.21 16.16
N TYR A 538 24.78 -0.66 17.10
CA TYR A 538 23.56 -1.44 17.02
C TYR A 538 22.53 -0.94 18.04
N ILE A 539 21.33 -0.58 17.58
CA ILE A 539 20.23 -0.20 18.46
C ILE A 539 19.37 -1.42 18.75
N PHE A 540 19.26 -1.79 20.01
CA PHE A 540 18.48 -2.91 20.51
C PHE A 540 17.25 -2.41 21.29
N GLN A 541 16.11 -3.07 21.05
CA GLN A 541 14.86 -2.81 21.77
C GLN A 541 14.49 -4.03 22.61
N PRO A 542 14.56 -3.94 23.96
CA PRO A 542 14.24 -5.05 24.86
C PRO A 542 12.81 -5.59 24.69
N SER A 543 11.87 -4.74 24.29
CA SER A 543 10.47 -5.10 24.05
C SER A 543 10.29 -6.18 22.98
N TRP A 544 11.22 -6.30 22.03
CA TRP A 544 11.16 -7.30 20.96
C TRP A 544 11.60 -8.70 21.44
N CYS A 545 12.16 -8.80 22.65
CA CYS A 545 12.55 -10.06 23.26
C CYS A 545 11.46 -10.69 24.15
N ASP A 546 10.28 -10.07 24.25
CA ASP A 546 9.17 -10.60 25.05
C ASP A 546 8.64 -11.90 24.44
N SER A 547 8.60 -12.94 25.26
CA SER A 547 8.09 -14.27 24.90
C SER A 547 6.57 -14.37 24.97
N ARG A 548 5.88 -13.38 25.58
CA ARG A 548 4.42 -13.38 25.78
C ARG A 548 3.66 -12.86 24.56
N MET A 549 3.98 -13.37 23.37
CA MET A 549 3.13 -13.11 22.22
C MET A 549 1.89 -14.01 22.28
N LEU A 550 0.73 -13.47 21.87
CA LEU A 550 -0.52 -14.23 21.71
C LEU A 550 -0.33 -15.48 20.84
N ILE A 551 0.60 -15.42 19.89
CA ILE A 551 0.98 -16.52 19.01
C ILE A 551 2.47 -16.84 19.29
N PRO A 552 2.79 -17.97 19.94
CA PRO A 552 4.17 -18.31 20.32
C PRO A 552 5.14 -18.38 19.12
N GLU A 553 4.63 -18.85 17.97
CA GLU A 553 5.37 -18.97 16.72
C GLU A 553 5.80 -17.63 16.10
N CYS A 554 5.23 -16.52 16.59
CA CYS A 554 5.51 -15.17 16.10
C CYS A 554 6.56 -14.42 16.93
N SER A 555 7.03 -15.02 18.03
CA SER A 555 8.19 -14.46 18.75
C SER A 555 9.44 -14.53 17.88
N TYR A 556 10.29 -13.49 17.90
CA TYR A 556 11.54 -13.49 17.13
C TYR A 556 12.43 -14.70 17.45
N ARG A 557 12.38 -15.20 18.69
CA ARG A 557 13.06 -16.43 19.11
C ARG A 557 12.54 -17.65 18.36
N ALA A 558 11.22 -17.83 18.27
CA ALA A 558 10.62 -18.95 17.54
C ALA A 558 10.88 -18.86 16.03
N ILE A 559 10.84 -17.66 15.45
CA ILE A 559 11.16 -17.44 14.04
C ILE A 559 12.63 -17.84 13.75
N TRP A 560 13.55 -17.48 14.65
CA TRP A 560 14.96 -17.88 14.53
C TRP A 560 15.20 -19.37 14.78
N ASP A 561 14.48 -19.99 15.72
CA ASP A 561 14.58 -21.43 15.99
C ASP A 561 14.15 -22.27 14.77
N LEU A 562 13.26 -21.74 13.91
CA LEU A 562 12.91 -22.34 12.61
C LEU A 562 14.00 -22.12 11.55
N GLN A 563 14.60 -20.94 11.51
CA GLN A 563 15.61 -20.58 10.51
C GLN A 563 16.97 -21.23 10.78
N ASP A 564 17.33 -21.43 12.05
CA ASP A 564 18.60 -21.98 12.50
C ASP A 564 18.40 -23.09 13.56
N PRO A 565 17.96 -24.29 13.14
CA PRO A 565 17.67 -25.39 14.06
C PRO A 565 18.90 -25.92 14.78
N ALA A 566 20.11 -25.68 14.26
CA ALA A 566 21.36 -26.14 14.86
C ALA A 566 21.63 -25.49 16.23
N ASN A 567 21.24 -24.23 16.40
CA ASN A 567 21.45 -23.46 17.61
C ASN A 567 20.27 -23.48 18.59
N ARG A 568 19.20 -24.23 18.30
CA ARG A 568 17.97 -24.27 19.11
C ARG A 568 18.18 -24.63 20.59
N LYS A 569 19.21 -25.41 20.91
CA LYS A 569 19.54 -25.85 22.28
C LYS A 569 20.38 -24.83 23.08
N ARG A 570 20.87 -23.77 22.45
CA ARG A 570 21.70 -22.75 23.12
C ARG A 570 20.83 -21.74 23.86
N GLU A 571 21.43 -21.04 24.82
CA GLU A 571 20.80 -19.88 25.48
C GLU A 571 20.51 -18.80 24.43
N SER A 572 19.38 -18.10 24.57
CA SER A 572 19.02 -17.05 23.64
C SER A 572 19.81 -15.77 23.92
N LEU A 573 20.23 -15.07 22.87
CA LEU A 573 20.93 -13.79 23.02
C LEU A 573 20.02 -12.75 23.69
N CYS A 574 18.71 -12.82 23.45
CA CYS A 574 17.73 -12.01 24.17
C CYS A 574 17.82 -12.20 25.69
N ASP A 575 17.83 -13.45 26.18
CA ASP A 575 17.89 -13.72 27.62
C ASP A 575 19.22 -13.26 28.20
N LEU A 576 20.33 -13.54 27.50
CA LEU A 576 21.66 -13.08 27.88
C LEU A 576 21.73 -11.55 28.01
N ILE A 577 21.21 -10.82 27.02
CA ILE A 577 21.19 -9.35 27.02
C ILE A 577 20.31 -8.83 28.15
N LEU A 578 19.12 -9.39 28.35
CA LEU A 578 18.22 -8.97 29.43
C LEU A 578 18.82 -9.25 30.82
N GLU A 579 19.55 -10.35 31.01
CA GLU A 579 20.27 -10.63 32.26
C GLU A 579 21.35 -9.57 32.53
N VAL A 580 22.14 -9.21 31.51
CA VAL A 580 23.16 -8.17 31.62
C VAL A 580 22.56 -6.80 31.92
N LEU A 581 21.45 -6.44 31.28
CA LEU A 581 20.73 -5.19 31.56
C LEU A 581 20.15 -5.15 32.98
N ASN A 582 19.82 -6.30 33.56
CA ASN A 582 19.40 -6.43 34.95
C ASN A 582 20.57 -6.52 35.95
N GLY A 583 21.81 -6.29 35.51
CA GLY A 583 23.01 -6.28 36.34
C GLY A 583 23.60 -7.66 36.64
N ARG A 584 23.15 -8.73 35.98
CA ARG A 584 23.68 -10.09 36.14
C ARG A 584 24.66 -10.42 35.02
N ARG A 585 25.76 -11.14 35.29
CA ARG A 585 26.76 -11.57 34.29
C ARG A 585 27.38 -10.43 33.45
N MET A 586 27.81 -9.34 34.10
CA MET A 586 28.36 -8.09 33.50
C MET A 586 29.59 -8.20 32.56
N GLY A 587 30.04 -9.41 32.19
CA GLY A 587 31.11 -9.63 31.20
C GLY A 587 30.70 -10.53 30.02
N ALA A 588 29.49 -11.10 30.03
CA ALA A 588 29.07 -12.08 29.04
C ALA A 588 28.71 -11.48 27.67
N LEU A 589 28.63 -10.15 27.58
CA LEU A 589 28.33 -9.43 26.33
C LEU A 589 29.59 -9.05 25.52
N ALA A 590 30.80 -9.29 26.03
CA ALA A 590 32.02 -9.03 25.27
C ALA A 590 32.00 -9.85 23.95
N PRO A 591 32.30 -9.24 22.80
CA PRO A 591 32.97 -7.96 22.59
C PRO A 591 32.08 -6.70 22.45
N PHE A 592 30.75 -6.81 22.57
CA PHE A 592 29.87 -5.65 22.49
C PHE A 592 30.01 -4.75 23.73
N LYS A 593 30.05 -3.44 23.53
CA LYS A 593 30.13 -2.45 24.60
C LYS A 593 28.83 -1.65 24.69
N ILE A 594 28.23 -1.59 25.87
CA ILE A 594 27.04 -0.77 26.10
C ILE A 594 27.48 0.70 26.23
N VAL A 595 27.02 1.55 25.31
CA VAL A 595 27.34 2.99 25.28
C VAL A 595 26.16 3.89 25.61
N TYR A 596 24.94 3.34 25.54
CA TYR A 596 23.71 3.99 25.95
C TYR A 596 22.72 2.94 26.44
N SER A 597 22.04 3.21 27.56
CA SER A 597 21.03 2.34 28.14
C SER A 597 19.89 3.18 28.68
N ALA A 598 18.70 2.98 28.12
CA ALA A 598 17.43 3.54 28.58
C ALA A 598 16.39 2.42 28.64
N LYS A 599 15.23 2.69 29.27
CA LYS A 599 14.17 1.70 29.50
C LYS A 599 13.73 1.00 28.20
N SER A 600 13.60 1.75 27.11
CA SER A 600 13.12 1.22 25.82
C SER A 600 14.21 0.95 24.77
N TYR A 601 15.43 1.47 24.95
CA TYR A 601 16.49 1.42 23.94
C TYR A 601 17.86 1.22 24.56
N VAL A 602 18.66 0.33 23.95
CA VAL A 602 20.05 0.08 24.32
C VAL A 602 20.90 0.19 23.06
N ILE A 603 22.08 0.82 23.17
CA ILE A 603 23.02 0.93 22.05
C ILE A 603 24.29 0.14 22.38
N PHE A 604 24.64 -0.76 21.48
CA PHE A 604 25.90 -1.49 21.50
C PHE A 604 26.87 -0.88 20.49
N GLU A 605 28.09 -0.61 20.93
CA GLU A 605 29.23 -0.28 20.09
C GLU A 605 29.97 -1.56 19.69
N LEU A 606 30.39 -1.63 18.42
CA LEU A 606 31.08 -2.77 17.79
C LEU A 606 32.56 -2.52 17.52
#